data_AF-A0A820UFY1-F1
#
_entry.id   AF-A0A820UFY1-F1
#
_cell.length_a   1.000
_cell.length_b   1.000
_cell.length_c   1.000
_cell.angle_alpha   90.00
_cell.angle_beta   90.00
_cell.angle_gamma   90.00
#
_symmetry.space_group_name_H-M   'P 1'
#
loop_
_entity.id
_entity.type
_entity.pdbx_description
1 polymer ?
#
loop_
_entity_poly.entity_id
_entity_poly.type
_entity_poly.pdbx_seq_one_letter_code
_entity_poly.pdbx_strand_id
1 'polypeptide(L)'
;MGVASDYITTTINFLENTFRAFTHLPTQLSQTTCLLACKHISTALMDKILSAEVKAISLGALEQMSLDLMQCEVFASKANIANLDSETLLLCFQDLRQ
;
A
#
# COMPACT_ATOMS: atom_id res chain seq x y z
N MET A 1 -0.66 7.96 20.45
CA MET A 1 -0.83 6.99 19.34
C MET A 1 0.00 7.50 18.17
N GLY A 2 0.78 6.63 17.53
CA GLY A 2 1.48 7.00 16.29
C GLY A 2 0.50 7.07 15.12
N VAL A 3 0.84 7.88 14.12
CA VAL A 3 0.14 7.94 12.82
C VAL A 3 1.07 7.37 11.76
N ALA A 4 0.51 6.92 10.63
CA ALA A 4 1.32 6.59 9.48
C ALA A 4 2.10 7.82 8.97
N SER A 5 3.16 7.57 8.23
CA SER A 5 4.02 8.60 7.68
C SER A 5 3.27 9.44 6.64
N ASP A 6 3.64 10.72 6.54
CA ASP A 6 3.10 11.63 5.53
C ASP A 6 3.29 11.10 4.10
N TYR A 7 4.37 10.35 3.86
CA TYR A 7 4.62 9.70 2.59
C TYR A 7 3.53 8.70 2.23
N ILE A 8 3.19 7.78 3.13
CA ILE A 8 2.14 6.77 2.89
C ILE A 8 0.77 7.42 2.85
N THR A 9 0.46 8.32 3.77
CA THR A 9 -0.82 9.05 3.76
C THR A 9 -1.01 9.81 2.45
N THR A 10 0.01 10.54 1.97
CA THR A 10 -0.07 11.29 0.70
C THR A 10 -0.17 10.35 -0.50
N THR A 11 0.56 9.24 -0.50
CA THR A 11 0.53 8.25 -1.58
C THR A 11 -0.85 7.60 -1.71
N ILE A 12 -1.46 7.19 -0.59
CA ILE A 12 -2.82 6.63 -0.57
C ILE A 12 -3.83 7.67 -1.05
N ASN A 13 -3.77 8.89 -0.53
CA ASN A 13 -4.66 9.98 -0.96
C ASN A 13 -4.53 10.27 -2.46
N PHE A 14 -3.31 10.23 -3.00
CA PHE A 14 -3.07 10.40 -4.44
C PHE A 14 -3.74 9.27 -5.25
N LEU A 15 -3.58 8.01 -4.84
CA LEU A 15 -4.18 6.87 -5.52
C LEU A 15 -5.72 6.91 -5.48
N GLU A 16 -6.30 7.19 -4.30
CA GLU A 16 -7.75 7.32 -4.15
C GLU A 16 -8.32 8.41 -5.06
N ASN A 17 -7.69 9.59 -5.09
CA ASN A 17 -8.11 10.69 -5.94
C ASN A 17 -7.94 10.36 -7.43
N THR A 18 -6.84 9.69 -7.79
CA THR A 18 -6.57 9.27 -9.18
C THR A 18 -7.60 8.25 -9.66
N PHE A 19 -7.90 7.23 -8.87
CA PHE A 19 -8.90 6.22 -9.22
C PHE A 19 -10.30 6.80 -9.30
N ARG A 20 -10.63 7.75 -8.42
CA ARG A 20 -11.92 8.45 -8.48
C ARG A 20 -12.05 9.34 -9.72
N ALA A 21 -10.97 9.99 -10.16
CA ALA A 21 -10.97 10.81 -11.37
C ALA A 21 -11.18 9.98 -12.65
N PHE A 22 -10.85 8.70 -12.60
CA PHE A 22 -11.00 7.77 -13.71
C PHE A 22 -12.36 7.05 -13.70
N THR A 23 -13.44 7.81 -13.92
CA THR A 23 -14.83 7.33 -13.81
C THR A 23 -15.27 6.33 -14.89
N HIS A 24 -14.42 6.03 -15.88
CA HIS A 24 -14.76 5.18 -17.03
C HIS A 24 -13.66 4.17 -17.41
N LEU A 25 -12.75 3.84 -16.49
CA LEU A 25 -11.80 2.77 -16.78
C LEU A 25 -12.55 1.44 -16.96
N PRO A 26 -12.21 0.66 -17.99
CA PRO A 26 -12.66 -0.73 -18.08
C PRO A 26 -12.36 -1.46 -16.78
N THR A 27 -13.29 -2.28 -16.29
CA THR A 27 -13.16 -2.98 -15.00
C THR A 27 -11.81 -3.66 -14.85
N GLN A 28 -11.37 -4.40 -15.86
CA GLN A 28 -10.08 -5.11 -15.85
C GLN A 28 -8.88 -4.17 -15.68
N LEU A 29 -8.95 -2.96 -16.24
CA LEU A 29 -7.89 -1.97 -16.11
C LEU A 29 -7.88 -1.42 -14.67
N SER A 30 -9.04 -1.09 -14.09
CA SER A 30 -9.14 -0.66 -12.69
C SER A 30 -8.58 -1.71 -11.72
N GLN A 31 -8.89 -2.99 -11.96
CA GLN A 31 -8.37 -4.10 -11.18
C GLN A 31 -6.85 -4.20 -11.27
N THR A 32 -6.32 -4.20 -12.50
CA THR A 32 -4.89 -4.31 -12.76
C THR A 32 -4.13 -3.13 -12.16
N THR A 33 -4.64 -1.91 -12.32
CA THR A 33 -3.99 -0.71 -11.77
C THR A 33 -3.96 -0.73 -10.25
N CYS A 34 -5.04 -1.13 -9.57
CA CYS A 34 -5.05 -1.21 -8.11
C CYS A 34 -4.09 -2.30 -7.60
N LEU A 35 -4.09 -3.47 -8.23
CA LEU A 35 -3.15 -4.54 -7.89
C LEU A 35 -1.69 -4.10 -8.06
N LEU A 36 -1.36 -3.47 -9.19
CA LEU A 36 -0.02 -2.96 -9.46
C LEU A 36 0.38 -1.84 -8.50
N ALA A 37 -0.54 -0.96 -8.13
CA ALA A 37 -0.30 0.09 -7.16
C ALA A 37 0.00 -0.49 -5.76
N CYS A 38 -0.83 -1.43 -5.28
CA CYS A 38 -0.60 -2.10 -4.00
C CYS A 38 0.73 -2.87 -3.99
N LYS A 39 1.02 -3.62 -5.05
CA LYS A 39 2.30 -4.33 -5.20
C LYS A 39 3.48 -3.36 -5.21
N HIS A 40 3.39 -2.24 -5.92
CA HIS A 40 4.45 -1.24 -5.97
C HIS A 40 4.74 -0.64 -4.59
N ILE A 41 3.70 -0.29 -3.82
CA ILE A 41 3.88 0.24 -2.45
C ILE A 41 4.55 -0.81 -1.56
N SER A 42 4.07 -2.05 -1.58
CA SER A 42 4.63 -3.15 -0.80
C SER A 42 6.12 -3.37 -1.11
N THR A 43 6.48 -3.44 -2.40
CA THR A 43 7.88 -3.57 -2.83
C THR A 43 8.71 -2.36 -2.40
N ALA A 44 8.22 -1.14 -2.58
CA ALA A 44 8.95 0.07 -2.19
C ALA A 44 9.21 0.14 -0.67
N LEU A 45 8.27 -0.33 0.15
CA LEU A 45 8.44 -0.43 1.59
C LEU A 45 9.41 -1.54 1.97
N MET A 46 9.32 -2.71 1.35
CA MET A 46 10.26 -3.82 1.56
C MET A 46 11.69 -3.42 1.19
N ASP A 47 11.88 -2.78 0.04
CA ASP A 47 13.18 -2.29 -0.42
C ASP A 47 13.78 -1.26 0.54
N LYS A 48 12.96 -0.48 1.24
CA LYS A 48 13.44 0.43 2.30
C LYS A 48 13.98 -0.33 3.51
N ILE A 49 13.38 -1.47 3.89
CA ILE A 49 13.88 -2.33 4.98
C ILE A 49 15.17 -3.01 4.56
N LEU A 50 15.17 -3.60 3.37
CA LEU A 50 16.22 -4.49 2.87
C LEU A 50 17.33 -3.76 2.12
N SER A 51 17.28 -2.43 2.04
CA SER A 51 18.29 -1.63 1.36
C SER A 51 19.68 -1.94 1.91
N ALA A 52 20.63 -2.22 1.03
CA ALA A 52 22.03 -2.46 1.40
C ALA A 52 22.71 -1.25 2.07
N GLU A 53 22.11 -0.06 1.96
CA GLU A 53 22.57 1.15 2.64
C GLU A 53 22.13 1.20 4.12
N VAL A 54 21.09 0.44 4.48
CA VAL A 54 20.55 0.38 5.84
C VAL A 54 21.37 -0.61 6.67
N LYS A 55 22.23 -0.06 7.55
CA LYS A 55 23.10 -0.87 8.42
C LYS A 55 22.41 -1.35 9.70
N ALA A 56 21.37 -0.64 10.13
CA ALA A 56 20.58 -0.94 11.31
C ALA A 56 19.22 -0.26 11.21
N ILE A 57 18.20 -0.88 11.81
CA ILE A 57 16.84 -0.33 11.92
C ILE A 57 16.53 -0.19 13.41
N SER A 58 16.10 1.00 13.81
CA SER A 58 15.65 1.24 15.18
C SER A 58 14.26 0.63 15.42
N LEU A 59 13.95 0.28 16.67
CA LEU A 59 12.62 -0.20 17.02
C LEU A 59 11.53 0.80 16.61
N GLY A 60 11.74 2.10 16.85
CA GLY A 60 10.78 3.13 16.46
C GLY A 60 10.57 3.23 14.94
N ALA A 61 11.61 2.99 14.14
CA ALA A 61 11.46 2.91 12.69
C ALA A 61 10.63 1.68 12.28
N LEU A 62 10.85 0.53 12.92
CA LEU A 62 10.06 -0.68 12.67
C LEU A 62 8.59 -0.49 13.07
N GLU A 63 8.33 0.13 14.22
CA GLU A 63 6.99 0.48 14.68
C GLU A 63 6.30 1.43 13.69
N GLN A 64 7.02 2.45 13.20
CA GLN A 64 6.50 3.37 12.18
C GLN A 64 6.18 2.64 10.87
N MET A 65 7.01 1.69 10.44
CA MET A 65 6.72 0.87 9.26
C MET A 65 5.50 -0.03 9.45
N SER A 66 5.27 -0.52 10.66
CA SER A 66 4.05 -1.28 10.99
C SER A 66 2.79 -0.41 10.87
N LEU A 67 2.86 0.86 11.29
CA LEU A 67 1.76 1.83 11.12
C LEU A 67 1.51 2.15 9.64
N ASP A 68 2.57 2.33 8.86
CA ASP A 68 2.53 2.57 7.42
C ASP A 68 1.89 1.38 6.68
N LEU A 69 2.30 0.15 7.02
CA LEU A 69 1.74 -1.08 6.47
C LEU A 69 0.24 -1.22 6.82
N MET A 70 -0.12 -0.94 8.07
CA MET A 70 -1.51 -0.98 8.52
C MET A 70 -2.39 -0.02 7.70
N GLN A 71 -1.88 1.17 7.38
CA GLN A 71 -2.64 2.12 6.56
C GLN A 71 -2.80 1.64 5.11
N CYS A 72 -1.79 0.97 4.54
CA CYS A 72 -1.88 0.34 3.23
C CYS A 72 -2.93 -0.77 3.19
N GLU A 73 -3.01 -1.62 4.22
CA GLU A 73 -4.03 -2.67 4.33
C GLU A 73 -5.43 -2.10 4.52
N VAL A 74 -5.56 -1.00 5.29
CA VAL A 74 -6.84 -0.29 5.42
C VAL A 74 -7.29 0.28 4.07
N PHE A 75 -6.37 0.81 3.26
CA PHE A 75 -6.67 1.23 1.89
C PHE A 75 -7.12 0.04 1.03
N ALA A 76 -6.36 -1.06 1.03
CA ALA A 76 -6.66 -2.26 0.24
C ALA A 76 -8.02 -2.89 0.59
N SER A 77 -8.35 -2.96 1.88
CA SER A 77 -9.63 -3.50 2.38
C SER A 77 -10.84 -2.61 2.07
N LYS A 78 -10.63 -1.32 1.77
CA LYS A 78 -11.69 -0.37 1.40
C LYS A 78 -11.83 -0.21 -0.12
N ALA A 79 -10.92 -0.75 -0.91
CA ALA A 79 -10.94 -0.62 -2.35
C ALA A 79 -12.17 -1.33 -2.94
N ASN A 80 -13.16 -0.55 -3.38
CA ASN A 80 -14.39 -1.07 -3.97
C ASN A 80 -14.24 -1.16 -5.50
N ILE A 81 -13.55 -2.20 -5.97
CA ILE A 81 -13.33 -2.45 -7.40
C ILE A 81 -14.18 -3.63 -7.84
N ALA A 82 -15.01 -3.43 -8.86
CA ALA A 82 -15.90 -4.47 -9.37
C ALA A 82 -15.12 -5.75 -9.71
N ASN A 83 -15.62 -6.90 -9.25
CA ASN A 83 -15.06 -8.24 -9.47
C ASN A 83 -13.61 -8.43 -8.98
N LEU A 84 -13.14 -7.62 -8.04
CA LEU A 84 -11.87 -7.83 -7.35
C LEU A 84 -12.12 -7.95 -5.85
N ASP A 85 -11.71 -9.08 -5.29
CA ASP A 85 -11.82 -9.33 -3.87
C ASP A 85 -10.78 -8.52 -3.08
N SER A 86 -11.20 -7.93 -1.97
CA SER A 86 -10.31 -7.20 -1.06
C SER A 86 -9.20 -8.10 -0.51
N GLU A 87 -9.46 -9.41 -0.33
CA GLU A 87 -8.41 -10.35 0.08
C GLU A 87 -7.27 -10.40 -0.93
N THR A 88 -7.57 -10.32 -2.24
CA THR A 88 -6.54 -10.33 -3.30
C THR A 88 -5.60 -9.12 -3.18
N LEU A 89 -6.12 -7.96 -2.81
CA LEU A 89 -5.28 -6.76 -2.60
C LEU A 89 -4.46 -6.86 -1.32
N LEU A 90 -5.01 -7.47 -0.26
CA LEU A 90 -4.27 -7.72 0.99
C LEU A 90 -3.10 -8.69 0.79
N LEU A 91 -3.19 -9.64 -0.15
CA LEU A 91 -2.08 -10.52 -0.51
C LEU A 91 -0.82 -9.75 -0.95
N CYS A 92 -0.98 -8.53 -1.51
CA CYS A 92 0.17 -7.71 -1.90
C CYS A 92 1.06 -7.32 -0.73
N PHE A 93 0.52 -7.33 0.50
CA PHE A 93 1.19 -6.83 1.71
C PHE A 93 1.62 -7.95 2.67
N GLN A 94 1.32 -9.23 2.36
CA GLN A 94 1.59 -10.35 3.25
C GLN A 94 3.07 -10.56 3.52
N ASP A 95 3.92 -10.51 2.49
CA ASP A 95 5.36 -10.71 2.67
C ASP A 95 5.99 -9.62 3.53
N LEU A 96 5.49 -8.38 3.44
CA LEU A 96 5.97 -7.25 4.23
C LEU A 96 5.51 -7.31 5.70
N ARG A 97 4.47 -8.10 6.00
CA ARG A 97 3.97 -8.30 7.36
C ARG A 97 4.81 -9.28 8.17
N GLN A 98 5.43 -10.25 7.50
CA GLN A 98 6.23 -11.32 8.10
C GLN A 98 7.62 -10.83 8.51
#